data_AF-A0A659UL36-F1
#
_entry.id   AF-A0A659UL36-F1
#
_cell.length_a   1.000
_cell.length_b   1.000
_cell.length_c   1.000
_cell.angle_alpha   90.00
_cell.angle_beta   90.00
_cell.angle_gamma   90.00
#
_symmetry.space_group_name_H-M   'P 1'
#
loop_
_entity.id
_entity.type
_entity.pdbx_description
1 polymer ?
#
loop_
_entity_poly.entity_id
_entity_poly.type
_entity_poly.pdbx_seq_one_letter_code
_entity_poly.pdbx_strand_id
1 'polypeptide(L)'
;GKRAQGKVCPAIDGILEEGQEILEEFENAPALDAGLTAAAQAVEHYEIARYGTLLTWAGLLGLKDAVPLLEQTLKEEKATDKALTKLGDAGVNQRALQEAA
;
A
#
# COMPACT_ATOMS: atom_id res chain seq x y z
N GLY A 1 21.98 -3.14 -17.66
CA GLY A 1 21.37 -2.64 -16.41
C GLY A 1 22.25 -2.96 -15.21
N LYS A 2 21.98 -2.35 -14.05
CA LYS A 2 22.61 -2.73 -12.76
C LYS A 2 21.73 -3.76 -12.04
N ARG A 3 22.34 -4.68 -11.30
CA ARG A 3 21.59 -5.63 -10.44
C ARG A 3 20.96 -4.87 -9.28
N ALA A 4 19.72 -5.21 -8.93
CA ALA A 4 19.07 -4.69 -7.72
C ALA A 4 19.90 -5.05 -6.48
N GLN A 5 19.99 -4.10 -5.54
CA GLN A 5 20.67 -4.28 -4.26
C GLN A 5 19.62 -4.22 -3.15
N GLY A 6 19.67 -5.18 -2.23
CA GLY A 6 18.83 -5.16 -1.05
C GLY A 6 19.18 -3.97 -0.17
N LYS A 7 18.16 -3.24 0.27
CA LYS A 7 18.28 -2.18 1.26
C LYS A 7 17.08 -2.29 2.19
N VAL A 8 17.35 -2.42 3.49
CA VAL A 8 16.31 -2.36 4.52
C VAL A 8 15.62 -1.01 4.44
N CYS A 9 14.29 -1.02 4.50
CA CYS A 9 13.47 0.16 4.39
C CYS A 9 12.64 0.32 5.66
N PRO A 10 13.14 1.04 6.68
CA PRO A 10 12.46 1.14 7.97
C PRO A 10 11.02 1.67 7.88
N ALA A 11 10.72 2.46 6.84
CA ALA A 11 9.37 2.97 6.62
C ALA A 11 8.37 1.87 6.25
N ILE A 12 8.73 0.94 5.35
CA ILE A 12 7.81 -0.15 5.00
C ILE A 12 7.79 -1.22 6.09
N ASP A 13 8.92 -1.47 6.75
CA ASP A 13 8.98 -2.39 7.88
C ASP A 13 8.00 -1.95 8.99
N GLY A 14 7.99 -0.66 9.33
CA GLY A 14 7.04 -0.13 10.32
C GLY A 14 5.56 -0.21 9.90
N ILE A 15 5.24 -0.01 8.62
CA ILE A 15 3.86 -0.16 8.12
C ILE A 15 3.43 -1.64 8.15
N LEU A 16 4.35 -2.56 7.88
CA LEU A 16 4.09 -4.01 7.97
C LEU A 16 3.93 -4.45 9.42
N GLU A 17 4.72 -3.90 10.35
CA GLU A 17 4.57 -4.10 11.79
C GLU A 17 3.17 -3.65 12.26
N GLU A 18 2.69 -2.47 11.84
CA GLU A 18 1.32 -2.01 12.14
C GLU A 18 0.25 -3.00 11.63
N GLY A 19 0.40 -3.53 10.40
CA GLY A 19 -0.50 -4.54 9.87
C GLY A 19 -0.47 -5.85 10.65
N GLN A 20 0.70 -6.24 11.16
CA GLN A 20 0.87 -7.42 12.01
C GLN A 20 0.23 -7.24 13.40
N GLU A 21 0.40 -6.06 14.01
CA GLU A 21 -0.26 -5.71 15.27
C GLU A 21 -1.78 -5.77 15.13
N ILE A 22 -2.34 -5.23 14.04
CA ILE A 22 -3.78 -5.34 13.74
C ILE A 22 -4.23 -6.79 13.63
N LEU A 23 -3.44 -7.63 12.95
CA LEU A 23 -3.76 -9.05 12.78
C LEU A 23 -3.85 -9.79 14.13
N GLU A 24 -2.94 -9.46 15.05
CA GLU A 24 -2.86 -10.07 16.38
C GLU A 24 -3.92 -9.52 17.34
N GLU A 25 -4.12 -8.20 17.39
CA GLU A 25 -5.03 -7.55 18.35
C GLU A 25 -6.51 -7.74 18.00
N PHE A 26 -6.84 -7.79 16.71
CA PHE A 26 -8.20 -7.92 16.22
C PHE A 26 -8.52 -9.33 15.74
N GLU A 27 -7.75 -10.34 16.14
CA GLU A 27 -8.00 -11.72 15.77
C GLU A 27 -9.46 -12.13 16.11
N ASN A 28 -10.19 -12.62 15.13
CA ASN A 28 -11.62 -12.96 15.21
C ASN A 28 -12.59 -11.79 15.48
N ALA A 29 -12.11 -10.55 15.58
CA ALA A 29 -12.95 -9.38 15.70
C ALA A 29 -13.52 -8.97 14.32
N PRO A 30 -14.77 -8.46 14.23
CA PRO A 30 -15.34 -7.95 12.99
C PRO A 30 -14.57 -6.77 12.39
N ALA A 31 -13.75 -6.10 13.19
CA ALA A 31 -12.90 -5.00 12.77
C ALA A 31 -11.62 -5.44 12.04
N LEU A 32 -11.27 -6.72 12.06
CA LEU A 32 -10.02 -7.23 11.48
C LEU A 32 -9.86 -6.85 10.00
N ASP A 33 -10.87 -7.15 9.17
CA ASP A 33 -10.83 -6.84 7.74
C ASP A 33 -10.66 -5.33 7.48
N ALA A 34 -11.27 -4.49 8.32
CA ALA A 34 -11.18 -3.03 8.19
C ALA A 34 -9.79 -2.53 8.57
N GLY A 35 -9.21 -3.04 9.66
CA GLY A 35 -7.84 -2.75 10.03
C GLY A 35 -6.83 -3.19 8.97
N LEU A 36 -6.95 -4.42 8.46
CA LEU A 36 -6.06 -4.94 7.42
C LEU A 36 -6.21 -4.16 6.11
N THR A 37 -7.43 -3.73 5.76
CA THR A 37 -7.66 -2.86 4.60
C THR A 37 -6.96 -1.52 4.80
N ALA A 38 -7.04 -0.92 5.98
CA ALA A 38 -6.38 0.35 6.29
C ALA A 38 -4.85 0.25 6.22
N ALA A 39 -4.26 -0.80 6.81
CA ALA A 39 -2.82 -1.06 6.73
C ALA A 39 -2.36 -1.28 5.28
N ALA A 40 -3.14 -2.04 4.48
CA ALA A 40 -2.85 -2.22 3.07
C ALA A 40 -2.89 -0.88 2.31
N GLN A 41 -3.85 0.00 2.58
CA GLN A 41 -3.88 1.34 1.96
C GLN A 41 -2.67 2.18 2.36
N ALA A 42 -2.18 2.08 3.60
CA ALA A 42 -0.96 2.75 4.03
C ALA A 42 0.28 2.28 3.23
N VAL A 43 0.38 0.98 2.96
CA VAL A 43 1.39 0.40 2.05
C VAL A 43 1.28 1.03 0.66
N GLU A 44 0.10 1.01 0.05
CA GLU A 44 -0.11 1.55 -1.30
C GLU A 44 0.23 3.05 -1.38
N HIS A 45 -0.15 3.85 -0.37
CA HIS A 45 0.16 5.28 -0.34
C HIS A 45 1.67 5.54 -0.25
N TYR A 46 2.39 4.71 0.52
CA TYR A 46 3.84 4.75 0.55
C TYR A 46 4.44 4.47 -0.83
N GLU A 47 3.98 3.42 -1.51
CA GLU A 47 4.47 3.04 -2.83
C GLU A 47 4.14 4.09 -3.90
N ILE A 48 2.93 4.65 -3.90
CA ILE A 48 2.53 5.75 -4.78
C ILE A 48 3.49 6.94 -4.64
N ALA A 49 3.85 7.32 -3.41
CA ALA A 49 4.79 8.41 -3.16
C ALA A 49 6.20 8.09 -3.70
N ARG A 50 6.66 6.84 -3.52
CA ARG A 50 7.97 6.40 -4.00
C ARG A 50 8.03 6.30 -5.51
N TYR A 51 7.09 5.62 -6.16
CA TYR A 51 7.05 5.50 -7.61
C TYR A 51 6.81 6.83 -8.32
N GLY A 52 6.00 7.74 -7.75
CA GLY A 52 5.86 9.09 -8.28
C GLY A 52 7.18 9.88 -8.29
N THR A 53 7.96 9.75 -7.22
CA THR A 53 9.29 10.38 -7.11
C THR A 53 10.28 9.74 -8.10
N LEU A 54 10.33 8.41 -8.15
CA LEU A 54 11.22 7.66 -9.04
C LEU A 54 10.93 7.94 -10.52
N LEU A 55 9.66 7.99 -10.91
CA LEU A 55 9.23 8.34 -12.26
C LEU A 55 9.73 9.73 -12.66
N THR A 56 9.57 10.71 -11.76
CA THR A 56 10.06 12.08 -11.98
C THR A 56 11.58 12.10 -12.17
N TRP A 57 12.33 11.41 -11.30
CA TRP A 57 13.78 11.33 -11.41
C TRP A 57 14.25 10.62 -12.67
N ALA A 58 13.59 9.52 -13.06
CA ALA A 58 13.89 8.81 -14.30
C ALA A 58 13.73 9.71 -15.53
N GLY A 59 12.69 10.56 -15.55
CA GLY A 59 12.48 11.58 -16.57
C GLY A 59 13.61 12.61 -16.61
N LEU A 60 13.97 13.18 -15.46
CA LEU A 60 15.05 14.17 -15.34
C LEU A 60 16.44 13.62 -15.74
N LEU A 61 16.68 12.34 -15.46
CA LEU A 61 17.93 11.65 -15.79
C LEU A 61 17.94 11.08 -17.22
N GLY A 62 16.86 11.22 -17.99
CA GLY A 62 16.75 10.72 -19.36
C GLY A 62 16.71 9.19 -19.48
N LEU A 63 16.30 8.49 -18.42
CA LEU A 63 16.22 7.01 -18.37
C LEU A 63 14.96 6.50 -19.09
N LYS A 64 14.94 6.62 -20.42
CA LYS A 64 13.76 6.36 -21.26
C LYS A 64 13.14 4.97 -21.09
N ASP A 65 13.95 3.95 -20.83
CA ASP A 65 13.47 2.58 -20.66
C ASP A 65 12.82 2.35 -19.28
N ALA A 66 13.20 3.13 -18.27
CA ALA A 66 12.69 3.00 -16.90
C ALA A 66 11.34 3.73 -16.70
N VAL A 67 11.14 4.84 -17.40
CA VAL A 67 9.91 5.65 -17.32
C VAL A 67 8.63 4.82 -17.52
N PRO A 68 8.45 4.04 -18.61
CA PRO A 68 7.21 3.29 -18.81
C PRO A 68 6.99 2.20 -17.75
N LEU A 69 8.06 1.62 -17.23
CA LEU A 69 7.97 0.61 -16.17
C LEU A 69 7.52 1.23 -14.85
N LEU A 70 8.12 2.35 -14.46
CA LEU A 70 7.75 3.08 -13.24
C LEU A 70 6.34 3.68 -13.33
N GLU A 71 5.93 4.13 -14.52
CA GLU A 71 4.58 4.61 -14.76
C GLU A 71 3.55 3.48 -14.69
N GLN A 72 3.86 2.30 -15.23
CA GLN A 72 3.02 1.12 -15.11
C GLN A 72 2.81 0.75 -13.64
N THR A 73 3.90 0.63 -12.86
CA THR A 73 3.80 0.28 -11.44
C THR A 73 3.02 1.34 -10.66
N LEU A 74 3.29 2.63 -10.87
CA LEU A 74 2.52 3.72 -10.24
C LEU A 74 1.02 3.65 -10.56
N LYS A 75 0.65 3.20 -11.76
CA LYS A 75 -0.75 3.02 -12.15
C LYS A 75 -1.38 1.80 -11.46
N GLU A 76 -0.63 0.72 -11.32
CA GLU A 76 -1.04 -0.49 -10.61
C GLU A 76 -1.31 -0.18 -9.12
N GLU A 77 -0.40 0.51 -8.41
CA GLU A 77 -0.61 0.84 -6.99
C GLU A 77 -1.82 1.77 -6.78
N LYS A 78 -1.98 2.77 -7.67
CA LYS A 78 -3.19 3.62 -7.66
C LYS A 78 -4.48 2.85 -7.94
N ALA A 79 -4.41 1.75 -8.69
CA ALA A 79 -5.57 0.90 -8.95
C ALA A 79 -5.86 0.00 -7.74
N THR A 80 -4.82 -0.52 -7.08
CA THR A 80 -4.92 -1.30 -5.85
C THR A 80 -5.50 -0.49 -4.70
N ASP A 81 -5.00 0.72 -4.42
CA ASP A 81 -5.58 1.62 -3.41
C ASP A 81 -7.07 1.92 -3.67
N LYS A 82 -7.44 2.13 -4.93
CA LYS A 82 -8.86 2.30 -5.31
C LYS A 82 -9.68 1.03 -5.08
N ALA A 83 -9.10 -0.16 -5.28
CA ALA A 83 -9.78 -1.41 -5.00
C ALA A 83 -9.98 -1.61 -3.49
N LEU A 84 -8.97 -1.27 -2.68
CA LEU A 84 -9.06 -1.29 -1.21
C LEU A 84 -10.11 -0.30 -0.70
N THR A 85 -10.15 0.92 -1.25
CA THR A 85 -11.19 1.91 -0.96
C THR A 85 -12.58 1.34 -1.22
N LYS A 86 -12.76 0.66 -2.36
CA LYS A 86 -14.04 -0.01 -2.68
C LYS A 86 -14.39 -1.13 -1.71
N LEU A 87 -13.42 -1.86 -1.17
CA LEU A 87 -13.69 -2.86 -0.13
C LEU A 87 -14.22 -2.21 1.14
N GLY A 88 -13.60 -1.09 1.55
CA GLY A 88 -14.07 -0.25 2.66
C GLY A 88 -15.53 0.18 2.47
N ASP A 89 -15.84 0.76 1.29
CA ASP A 89 -17.18 1.23 0.92
C ASP A 89 -18.21 0.09 0.77
N ALA A 90 -17.79 -1.08 0.29
CA ALA A 90 -18.64 -2.24 0.06
C ALA A 90 -19.05 -2.98 1.34
N GLY A 91 -18.57 -2.54 2.50
CA GLY A 91 -19.09 -2.97 3.79
C GLY A 91 -18.04 -3.48 4.77
N VAL A 92 -16.76 -3.54 4.42
CA VAL A 92 -15.70 -3.89 5.38
C VAL A 92 -15.74 -2.94 6.59
N ASN A 93 -15.86 -1.63 6.35
CA ASN A 93 -15.97 -0.64 7.43
C ASN A 93 -17.29 -0.74 8.20
N GLN A 94 -18.37 -1.20 7.56
CA GLN A 94 -19.67 -1.36 8.20
C GLN A 94 -19.69 -2.61 9.10
N ARG A 95 -19.05 -3.71 8.69
CA ARG A 95 -18.92 -4.94 9.49
C ARG A 95 -18.14 -4.68 10.78
N ALA A 96 -17.13 -3.82 10.73
CA ALA A 96 -16.37 -3.41 11.92
C ALA A 96 -17.26 -2.80 13.04
N LEU A 97 -18.42 -2.25 12.69
CA LEU A 97 -19.35 -1.64 13.65
C LEU A 97 -20.35 -2.64 14.27
N GLN A 98 -20.45 -3.88 13.76
CA GLN A 98 -21.54 -4.80 14.11
C GLN A 98 -21.42 -5.46 15.49
N GLU A 99 -20.25 -5.45 16.14
CA GLU A 99 -20.07 -5.94 17.54
C GLU A 99 -19.76 -4.83 18.54
N ALA A 100 -19.62 -3.57 18.09
CA ALA A 100 -19.40 -2.43 18.99
C ALA A 100 -20.70 -1.93 19.67
N ALA A 101 -21.82 -2.64 19.49
CA ALA A 101 -23.16 -2.33 20.02
C ALA A 101 -23.70 -3.51 20.86
#